data_AF-A0A1G0QSJ9-F1
#
_entry.id   AF-A0A1G0QSJ9-F1
#
_cell.length_a   1.000
_cell.length_b   1.000
_cell.length_c   1.000
_cell.angle_alpha   90.00
_cell.angle_beta   90.00
_cell.angle_gamma   90.00
#
_symmetry.space_group_name_H-M   'P 1'
#
loop_
_entity.id
_entity.type
_entity.pdbx_description
1 polymer ?
#
loop_
_entity_poly.entity_id
_entity_poly.type
_entity_poly.pdbx_seq_one_letter_code
_entity_poly.pdbx_strand_id
1 'polypeptide(L)'
;MEHNTNEILFLQLVMQNQQIAIMSMGKLKHPVTDKIERNLELAKISIDTLDMLKVKTKGNLSEYEEKFLDEVIRELKLNYVEEVNKDQGKGEKEMGEKENNEEKKEEK
;
A
#
# COMPACT_ATOMS: atom_id res chain seq x y z
N MET A 1 -30.49 -15.96 5.44
CA MET A 1 -30.22 -14.55 5.07
C MET A 1 -28.96 -14.01 5.75
N GLU A 2 -28.59 -14.44 6.97
CA GLU A 2 -27.36 -13.99 7.65
C GLU A 2 -26.04 -14.38 6.95
N HIS A 3 -25.96 -15.56 6.31
CA HIS A 3 -24.75 -15.99 5.58
C HIS A 3 -24.30 -15.01 4.48
N ASN A 4 -25.25 -14.41 3.77
CA ASN A 4 -24.96 -13.46 2.70
C ASN A 4 -24.41 -12.13 3.24
N THR A 5 -24.92 -11.67 4.38
CA THR A 5 -24.45 -10.45 5.04
C THR A 5 -23.01 -10.58 5.53
N ASN A 6 -22.65 -11.71 6.15
CA ASN A 6 -21.29 -11.91 6.66
C ASN A 6 -20.24 -11.95 5.53
N GLU A 7 -20.56 -12.61 4.43
CA GLU A 7 -19.72 -12.64 3.23
C GLU A 7 -19.50 -11.21 2.68
N ILE A 8 -20.58 -10.44 2.49
CA ILE A 8 -20.49 -9.04 2.03
C ILE A 8 -19.63 -8.19 2.97
N LEU A 9 -19.83 -8.32 4.29
CA LEU A 9 -19.07 -7.57 5.28
C LEU A 9 -17.59 -7.95 5.29
N PHE A 10 -17.27 -9.23 5.10
CA PHE A 10 -15.90 -9.70 5.00
C PHE A 10 -15.21 -9.13 3.75
N LEU A 11 -15.86 -9.23 2.59
CA LEU A 11 -15.34 -8.66 1.34
C LEU A 11 -15.13 -7.15 1.47
N GLN A 12 -16.08 -6.44 2.08
CA GLN A 12 -15.96 -5.01 2.34
C GLN A 12 -14.78 -4.69 3.25
N LEU A 13 -14.54 -5.46 4.30
CA LEU A 13 -13.39 -5.27 5.19
C LEU A 13 -12.06 -5.47 4.45
N VAL A 14 -11.97 -6.48 3.59
CA VAL A 14 -10.79 -6.74 2.74
C VAL A 14 -10.57 -5.58 1.78
N MET A 15 -11.62 -5.12 1.09
CA MET A 15 -11.56 -3.97 0.18
C MET A 15 -11.17 -2.67 0.89
N GLN A 16 -11.65 -2.43 2.11
CA GLN A 16 -11.27 -1.24 2.89
C GLN A 16 -9.77 -1.22 3.18
N ASN A 17 -9.21 -2.35 3.63
CA ASN A 17 -7.77 -2.46 3.86
C ASN A 17 -6.95 -2.36 2.57
N GLN A 18 -7.45 -2.93 1.47
CA GLN A 18 -6.85 -2.79 0.14
C GLN A 18 -6.75 -1.31 -0.27
N GLN A 19 -7.83 -0.55 -0.10
CA GLN A 19 -7.85 0.87 -0.46
C GLN A 19 -6.92 1.71 0.42
N ILE A 20 -6.85 1.43 1.73
CA ILE A 20 -5.88 2.08 2.61
C ILE A 20 -4.45 1.82 2.12
N ALA A 21 -4.12 0.57 1.76
CA ALA A 21 -2.80 0.23 1.25
C ALA A 21 -2.47 0.96 -0.07
N ILE A 22 -3.39 0.97 -1.04
CA ILE A 22 -3.20 1.63 -2.35
C ILE A 22 -3.02 3.15 -2.19
N MET A 23 -3.86 3.80 -1.39
CA MET A 23 -3.75 5.22 -1.10
C MET A 23 -2.42 5.54 -0.40
N SER A 24 -2.05 4.74 0.60
CA SER A 24 -0.82 4.92 1.38
C SER A 24 0.44 4.66 0.56
N MET A 25 0.38 3.84 -0.48
CA MET A 25 1.45 3.69 -1.47
C MET A 25 1.67 4.93 -2.34
N GLY A 26 0.83 5.97 -2.22
CA GLY A 26 0.94 7.19 -3.01
C GLY A 26 0.48 7.01 -4.46
N LYS A 27 -0.30 5.95 -4.75
CA LYS A 27 -0.84 5.68 -6.11
C LYS A 27 -2.07 6.54 -6.43
N LEU A 28 -2.67 7.18 -5.44
CA LEU A 28 -3.85 8.04 -5.56
C LEU A 28 -3.56 9.43 -5.00
N LYS A 29 -3.95 10.49 -5.73
CA LYS A 29 -3.97 11.86 -5.20
C LYS A 29 -5.08 11.98 -4.15
N HIS A 30 -4.77 12.61 -3.02
CA HIS A 30 -5.79 12.93 -2.04
C HIS A 30 -6.76 13.98 -2.62
N PRO A 31 -8.08 13.71 -2.73
CA PRO A 31 -9.02 14.55 -3.48
C PRO A 31 -9.26 15.92 -2.86
N VAL A 32 -8.88 16.11 -1.58
CA VAL A 32 -9.06 17.37 -0.85
C VAL A 32 -7.77 18.20 -0.76
N THR A 33 -6.61 17.56 -0.70
CA THR A 33 -5.33 18.25 -0.45
C THR A 33 -4.49 18.38 -1.71
N ASP A 34 -4.86 17.65 -2.79
CA ASP A 34 -4.14 17.53 -4.05
C ASP A 34 -2.68 17.06 -3.88
N LYS A 35 -2.36 16.50 -2.71
CA LYS A 35 -1.06 15.95 -2.35
C LYS A 35 -1.08 14.44 -2.48
N ILE A 36 0.04 13.89 -2.94
CA ILE A 36 0.32 12.46 -2.89
C ILE A 36 0.97 12.21 -1.52
N GLU A 37 0.17 11.78 -0.54
CA GLU A 37 0.68 11.37 0.76
C GLU A 37 1.11 9.90 0.69
N ARG A 38 2.39 9.69 0.38
CA ARG A 38 3.00 8.36 0.38
C ARG A 38 3.48 8.02 1.79
N ASN A 39 2.83 7.04 2.41
CA ASN A 39 3.17 6.47 3.70
C ASN A 39 3.28 4.95 3.57
N LEU A 40 4.47 4.47 3.22
CA LEU A 40 4.72 3.03 3.06
C LEU A 40 4.55 2.24 4.37
N GLU A 41 4.76 2.87 5.53
CA GLU A 41 4.52 2.20 6.81
C GLU A 41 3.02 1.87 6.98
N LEU A 42 2.16 2.83 6.68
CA LEU A 42 0.71 2.61 6.73
C LEU A 42 0.27 1.57 5.68
N ALA A 43 0.86 1.59 4.48
CA ALA A 43 0.59 0.57 3.47
C ALA A 43 0.95 -0.83 3.96
N LYS A 44 2.11 -0.96 4.61
CA LYS A 44 2.57 -2.23 5.19
C LYS A 44 1.62 -2.71 6.28
N ILE A 45 1.21 -1.85 7.20
CA ILE A 45 0.27 -2.20 8.27
C ILE A 45 -1.03 -2.77 7.70
N SER A 46 -1.57 -2.18 6.63
CA SER A 46 -2.78 -2.70 5.97
C SER A 46 -2.54 -4.07 5.32
N ILE A 47 -1.39 -4.30 4.68
CA ILE A 47 -1.03 -5.60 4.10
C ILE A 47 -0.87 -6.66 5.21
N ASP A 48 -0.17 -6.32 6.29
CA ASP A 48 0.04 -7.21 7.43
C ASP A 48 -1.29 -7.54 8.14
N THR A 49 -2.24 -6.60 8.15
CA THR A 49 -3.60 -6.85 8.65
C THR A 49 -4.33 -7.88 7.79
N LEU A 50 -4.23 -7.79 6.46
CA LEU A 50 -4.83 -8.77 5.55
C LEU A 50 -4.18 -10.15 5.69
N ASP A 51 -2.85 -10.22 5.82
CA ASP A 51 -2.13 -11.47 6.13
C ASP A 51 -2.59 -12.07 7.46
N MET A 52 -2.75 -11.24 8.49
CA MET A 52 -3.27 -11.68 9.78
C MET A 52 -4.68 -12.23 9.65
N LEU A 53 -5.57 -11.56 8.89
CA LEU A 53 -6.91 -12.04 8.63
C LEU A 53 -6.88 -13.42 7.99
N LYS A 54 -6.07 -13.63 6.94
CA LYS A 54 -5.90 -14.94 6.29
C LYS A 54 -5.55 -16.05 7.29
N VAL A 55 -4.63 -15.76 8.21
CA VAL A 55 -4.22 -16.73 9.24
C VAL A 55 -5.33 -16.99 10.25
N LYS A 56 -6.00 -15.93 10.73
CA LYS A 56 -7.02 -16.02 11.79
C LYS A 56 -8.36 -16.58 11.31
N THR A 57 -8.69 -16.44 10.03
CA THR A 57 -9.95 -16.93 9.45
C THR A 57 -9.80 -18.26 8.70
N LYS A 58 -8.61 -18.87 8.71
CA LYS A 58 -8.35 -20.16 8.04
C LYS A 58 -9.38 -21.22 8.46
N GLY A 59 -10.00 -21.86 7.47
CA GLY A 59 -11.04 -22.87 7.66
C GLY A 59 -12.45 -22.32 7.92
N ASN A 60 -12.59 -21.00 8.02
CA ASN A 60 -13.89 -20.31 8.17
C ASN A 60 -14.30 -19.54 6.91
N LEU A 61 -13.44 -19.48 5.89
CA LEU A 61 -13.73 -18.82 4.61
C LEU A 61 -14.30 -19.83 3.60
N SER A 62 -15.23 -19.36 2.78
CA SER A 62 -15.59 -20.03 1.53
C SER A 62 -14.42 -19.98 0.53
N GLU A 63 -14.46 -20.85 -0.48
CA GLU A 63 -13.46 -20.88 -1.55
C GLU A 63 -13.36 -19.53 -2.29
N TYR A 64 -14.48 -18.83 -2.42
CA TYR A 64 -14.52 -17.51 -3.05
C TYR A 64 -13.80 -16.46 -2.19
N GLU A 65 -14.13 -16.38 -0.90
CA GLU A 65 -13.52 -15.43 0.04
C GLU A 65 -12.01 -15.66 0.19
N GLU A 66 -11.57 -16.93 0.25
CA GLU A 66 -10.16 -17.28 0.35
C GLU A 66 -9.38 -16.86 -0.91
N LYS A 67 -9.92 -17.15 -2.11
CA LYS A 67 -9.30 -16.72 -3.37
C LYS A 67 -9.24 -15.20 -3.48
N PHE A 68 -10.31 -14.50 -3.13
CA PHE A 68 -10.36 -13.05 -3.17
C PHE A 68 -9.31 -12.42 -2.24
N LEU A 69 -9.24 -12.87 -0.98
CA LEU A 69 -8.24 -12.39 -0.03
C LEU A 69 -6.81 -12.65 -0.53
N ASP A 70 -6.56 -13.83 -1.09
CA ASP A 70 -5.24 -14.21 -1.61
C ASP A 70 -4.80 -13.37 -2.81
N GLU A 71 -5.72 -13.09 -3.73
CA GLU A 71 -5.47 -12.22 -4.87
C GLU A 71 -5.14 -10.80 -4.43
N VAL A 72 -5.93 -10.24 -3.50
CA VAL A 72 -5.70 -8.90 -2.95
C VAL A 72 -4.35 -8.82 -2.24
N ILE A 73 -4.02 -9.77 -1.36
CA ILE A 73 -2.72 -9.79 -0.67
C ILE A 73 -1.57 -9.86 -1.67
N ARG A 74 -1.67 -10.75 -2.68
CA ARG A 74 -0.62 -10.92 -3.68
C ARG A 74 -0.37 -9.63 -4.46
N GLU A 75 -1.44 -9.01 -4.95
CA GLU A 75 -1.36 -7.77 -5.72
C GLU A 75 -0.74 -6.64 -4.88
N LEU A 76 -1.20 -6.46 -3.64
CA LEU A 76 -0.69 -5.42 -2.75
C LEU A 76 0.79 -5.61 -2.41
N LYS A 77 1.24 -6.85 -2.17
CA LYS A 77 2.66 -7.13 -1.88
C LYS A 77 3.56 -6.82 -3.07
N LEU A 78 3.14 -7.19 -4.29
CA LEU A 78 3.89 -6.86 -5.50
C LEU A 78 3.99 -5.34 -5.68
N ASN A 79 2.85 -4.65 -5.59
CA ASN A 79 2.79 -3.20 -5.65
C ASN A 79 3.67 -2.53 -4.58
N TYR A 80 3.65 -3.04 -3.35
CA TYR A 80 4.43 -2.50 -2.24
C TYR A 80 5.93 -2.62 -2.49
N VAL A 81 6.40 -3.79 -2.94
CA VAL A 81 7.82 -4.00 -3.27
C VAL A 81 8.26 -3.07 -4.40
N GLU A 82 7.45 -2.91 -5.44
CA GLU A 82 7.74 -1.95 -6.53
C GLU A 82 7.89 -0.52 -5.99
N GLU A 83 6.98 -0.08 -5.11
CA GLU A 83 7.05 1.26 -4.54
C GLU A 83 8.22 1.44 -3.57
N VAL A 84 8.56 0.42 -2.77
CA VAL A 84 9.76 0.44 -1.89
C VAL A 84 11.04 0.56 -2.73
N ASN A 85 11.14 -0.19 -3.82
CA ASN A 85 12.32 -0.15 -4.69
C ASN A 85 12.49 1.21 -5.39
N LYS A 86 11.41 1.95 -5.64
CA LYS A 86 11.48 3.32 -6.18
C LYS A 86 12.12 4.33 -5.21
N ASP A 87 12.03 4.11 -3.90
CA ASP A 87 12.76 4.97 -2.93
C ASP A 87 14.26 4.69 -2.96
N GLN A 88 14.65 3.43 -3.12
CA GLN A 88 16.08 3.07 -3.19
C GLN A 88 16.77 3.69 -4.42
N GLY A 89 16.03 3.96 -5.51
CA GLY A 89 16.53 4.69 -6.67
C GLY A 89 16.43 6.22 -6.60
N LYS A 90 15.76 6.80 -5.59
CA LYS A 90 15.65 8.26 -5.39
C LYS A 90 16.68 8.82 -4.41
N GLY A 91 17.21 8.00 -3.50
CA GLY A 91 18.28 8.39 -2.58
C GLY A 91 19.56 8.89 -3.28
N GLU A 92 19.85 8.41 -4.49
CA GLU A 92 21.00 8.88 -5.28
C GLU A 92 20.73 10.18 -6.06
N LYS A 93 19.47 10.52 -6.36
CA LYS A 93 19.14 11.73 -7.14
C LYS A 93 19.04 13.00 -6.29
N GLU A 94 18.65 12.90 -5.02
CA GLU A 94 18.58 14.07 -4.12
C GLU A 94 19.96 14.50 -3.57
N MET A 95 20.97 13.61 -3.58
CA MET A 95 22.33 13.94 -3.14
C MET A 95 23.14 14.63 -4.26
N GLY A 96 22.88 14.29 -5.54
CA GLY A 96 23.51 14.94 -6.69
C GLY A 96 23.02 16.36 -7.01
N GLU A 97 21.82 16.76 -6.56
CA GLU A 97 21.32 18.14 -6.71
C GLU A 97 21.82 19.11 -5.63
N LYS A 98 22.30 18.61 -4.48
CA LYS A 98 22.87 19.45 -3.42
C LYS A 98 24.32 19.84 -3.71
N GLU A 99 25.15 18.93 -4.21
CA GLU A 99 26.55 19.23 -4.55
C GLU A 99 26.67 20.26 -5.69
N ASN A 100 25.77 20.22 -6.68
CA ASN A 100 25.84 21.12 -7.84
C ASN A 100 25.36 22.56 -7.55
N ASN A 101 24.75 22.81 -6.39
CA ASN A 101 24.29 24.14 -5.95
C ASN A 101 25.25 24.82 -4.97
N GLU A 102 26.16 24.08 -4.32
CA GLU A 102 27.18 24.67 -3.44
C GLU A 102 28.38 25.21 -4.25
N GLU A 103 28.83 24.53 -5.31
CA GLU A 103 29.92 25.03 -6.19
C GLU A 103 29.57 26.33 -6.94
N LYS A 104 28.28 26.62 -7.18
CA LYS A 104 27.86 27.84 -7.89
C LYS A 104 27.73 29.09 -7.02
N LYS A 105 27.86 28.97 -5.69
CA LYS A 105 27.71 30.09 -4.75
C LYS A 105 29.03 30.72 -4.31
N GLU A 106 30.17 30.09 -4.57
CA GLU A 106 31.49 30.63 -4.18
C GLU A 106 32.18 31.49 -5.25
N GLU A 107 31.64 31.56 -6.47
CA GLU A 107 32.21 32.37 -7.58
C GLU A 107 31.48 33.70 -7.86
N LYS A 108 30.70 34.26 -6.92
CA LYS A 108 30.05 35.57 -7.13
C LYS A 108 30.17 36.55 -5.98
#